data_AF-A0A8H3D2S1-F1
#
_entry.id   AF-A0A8H3D2S1-F1
#
_cell.length_a   1.000
_cell.length_b   1.000
_cell.length_c   1.000
_cell.angle_alpha   90.00
_cell.angle_beta   90.00
_cell.angle_gamma   90.00
#
_symmetry.space_group_name_H-M   'P 1'
#
loop_
_entity.id
_entity.type
_entity.pdbx_description
1 polymer ?
#
loop_
_entity_poly.entity_id
_entity_poly.type
_entity_poly.pdbx_seq_one_letter_code
_entity_poly.pdbx_strand_id
1 'polypeptide(L)'
;MGPEQQDGQMSDTASTLSRLIDDTETTPSMTHDAYTDTGTEGRVSPAPSLYSLTPSLRDQSFRHVHGRSLNAHSDVYSLPADEEEAQRLYRQHRLFYLLARDDHYYGMTNLVQEVLAPTEERQRMVLDLGCGPGAWTIQCATDFPHVEVLGVDLAPTSAIVPPPNCRFEVDDLNLGLEHFFGPTFDVVHARLLNSGVKDYAGLVDQVSRCLRPGGLVIFAEFDFRIWAEDHRLLIPPNFYMPLPSQGNAQSAPASTAGLGSSGRTSANASKVSTVLTRWAVPTWMATMSKCVRAKGGNIDAAALLKTWLREHPNYENVQPNDLWAPLGPWKATQPNDWTQHPNFRATGEMSRDNLIVDLSIGTLFDIKGKIALVTGGGSGIGFMIASSLVQNGAKVYIASRKEKQLQEAQKALNEEGPGRCEYIVADLASKAGCDALCDAFKRRESKLHILVNNSGATWGASWDNFPEKEGWDRVMALNVKSLFYMTSGLSELLQKDATALDPGRVVNISSVAGKDPIAQDTGLANKDQGLWSYNTSKAAVNHLTTTMAVTLAPKFVTVNAILPGVYPSKMTAFGFSKAADALAKSHPMGRVGAPTDMAGLFLFLVSPGGAHITGAHIETDGGSRISGRGYSKL
;
A
#
# COMPACT_ATOMS: atom_id res chain seq x y z
N MET A 1 47.08 18.06 -16.75
CA MET A 1 45.79 18.73 -16.99
C MET A 1 44.77 17.66 -17.36
N GLY A 2 43.75 17.52 -16.53
CA GLY A 2 42.69 16.51 -16.62
C GLY A 2 42.28 16.14 -15.19
N PRO A 3 41.11 16.58 -14.69
CA PRO A 3 40.73 16.34 -13.31
C PRO A 3 40.10 14.95 -13.18
N GLU A 4 40.56 14.18 -12.19
CA GLU A 4 39.88 13.01 -11.65
C GLU A 4 38.66 13.48 -10.85
N GLN A 5 37.47 13.00 -11.22
CA GLN A 5 36.28 13.11 -10.37
C GLN A 5 36.19 11.88 -9.47
N GLN A 6 36.30 12.12 -8.16
CA GLN A 6 35.91 11.19 -7.10
C GLN A 6 34.37 11.16 -7.03
N ASP A 7 33.74 10.12 -7.57
CA ASP A 7 32.36 9.78 -7.25
C ASP A 7 32.35 8.91 -5.98
N GLY A 8 32.16 9.57 -4.83
CA GLY A 8 32.06 8.94 -3.51
C GLY A 8 30.61 8.66 -3.09
N GLN A 9 30.35 7.40 -2.72
CA GLN A 9 29.56 6.98 -1.55
C GLN A 9 28.24 7.70 -1.20
N MET A 10 27.38 8.01 -2.17
CA MET A 10 26.03 8.56 -1.88
C MET A 10 24.85 7.60 -2.15
N SER A 11 25.09 6.36 -2.59
CA SER A 11 24.00 5.43 -2.96
C SER A 11 23.52 4.49 -1.85
N ASP A 12 24.21 4.38 -0.72
CA ASP A 12 23.93 3.35 0.30
C ASP A 12 23.03 3.82 1.46
N THR A 13 22.96 5.13 1.74
CA THR A 13 22.20 5.70 2.86
C THR A 13 20.67 5.67 2.66
N ALA A 14 20.21 5.86 1.42
CA ALA A 14 18.79 5.68 1.07
C ALA A 14 18.29 4.23 1.24
N SER A 15 19.21 3.25 1.24
CA SER A 15 18.87 1.83 1.35
C SER A 15 18.54 1.38 2.78
N THR A 16 19.12 2.04 3.80
CA THR A 16 18.97 1.62 5.20
C THR A 16 17.59 1.95 5.77
N LEU A 17 17.01 3.07 5.36
CA LEU A 17 15.64 3.44 5.74
C LEU A 17 14.56 2.84 4.85
N SER A 18 14.84 2.55 3.58
CA SER A 18 13.95 1.67 2.80
C SER A 18 13.81 0.32 3.51
N ARG A 19 14.91 -0.23 4.05
CA ARG A 19 14.87 -1.47 4.83
C ARG A 19 14.12 -1.32 6.16
N LEU A 20 14.33 -0.25 6.94
CA LEU A 20 13.61 -0.04 8.20
C LEU A 20 12.11 0.28 8.03
N ILE A 21 11.71 0.84 6.89
CA ILE A 21 10.31 1.13 6.56
C ILE A 21 9.63 -0.06 5.86
N ASP A 22 10.36 -0.90 5.11
CA ASP A 22 9.83 -2.09 4.45
C ASP A 22 9.84 -3.35 5.36
N ASP A 23 10.72 -3.45 6.37
CA ASP A 23 10.85 -4.63 7.26
C ASP A 23 9.89 -4.61 8.48
N THR A 24 8.66 -4.12 8.32
CA THR A 24 7.63 -4.21 9.40
C THR A 24 7.09 -5.63 9.65
N GLU A 25 7.60 -6.66 8.95
CA GLU A 25 7.06 -8.04 9.03
C GLU A 25 7.94 -9.08 9.74
N THR A 26 9.17 -8.76 10.17
CA THR A 26 9.94 -9.70 11.01
C THR A 26 9.94 -9.27 12.46
N THR A 27 9.01 -9.81 13.23
CA THR A 27 9.05 -9.85 14.71
C THR A 27 9.98 -10.99 15.14
N PRO A 28 11.13 -10.74 15.79
CA PRO A 28 11.77 -11.75 16.61
C PRO A 28 10.98 -11.86 17.92
N SER A 29 10.55 -13.07 18.25
CA SER A 29 10.03 -13.44 19.57
C SER A 29 10.89 -12.85 20.69
N MET A 30 10.26 -12.15 21.64
CA MET A 30 10.92 -11.66 22.85
C MET A 30 11.49 -12.83 23.67
N THR A 31 12.81 -12.92 23.74
CA THR A 31 13.52 -13.58 24.85
C THR A 31 14.35 -12.51 25.55
N HIS A 32 13.99 -12.24 26.80
CA HIS A 32 14.83 -11.54 27.76
C HIS A 32 16.16 -12.29 27.90
N ASP A 33 17.28 -11.68 27.53
CA ASP A 33 18.57 -11.98 28.17
C ASP A 33 19.60 -10.87 27.95
N ALA A 34 20.46 -10.77 28.96
CA ALA A 34 21.28 -9.64 29.39
C ALA A 34 22.39 -9.18 28.44
N TYR A 35 22.74 -7.88 28.50
CA TYR A 35 24.09 -7.40 28.22
C TYR A 35 24.54 -6.35 29.25
N THR A 36 25.76 -6.57 29.73
CA THR A 36 26.44 -5.89 30.83
C THR A 36 27.14 -4.60 30.40
N ASP A 37 27.06 -3.62 31.29
CA ASP A 37 27.76 -2.34 31.31
C ASP A 37 29.28 -2.48 31.18
N THR A 38 29.88 -1.75 30.24
CA THR A 38 31.32 -1.47 30.20
C THR A 38 31.56 0.03 30.04
N GLY A 39 31.34 0.76 31.13
CA GLY A 39 32.25 1.78 31.64
C GLY A 39 32.76 2.87 30.68
N THR A 40 32.13 4.03 30.74
CA THR A 40 32.80 5.34 30.58
C THR A 40 32.19 6.35 31.56
N GLU A 41 33.00 6.78 32.52
CA GLU A 41 32.67 7.84 33.48
C GLU A 41 32.54 9.20 32.77
N GLY A 42 31.38 9.86 32.87
CA GLY A 42 31.23 11.22 32.36
C GLY A 42 29.80 11.78 32.39
N ARG A 43 29.47 12.49 33.48
CA ARG A 43 28.27 13.34 33.73
C ARG A 43 26.89 12.67 33.69
N VAL A 44 26.38 12.42 34.90
CA VAL A 44 25.01 12.00 35.20
C VAL A 44 24.04 13.17 34.97
N SER A 45 23.18 13.06 33.95
CA SER A 45 21.90 13.80 33.90
C SER A 45 20.96 13.19 34.96
N PRO A 46 20.17 13.97 35.71
CA PRO A 46 19.23 13.44 36.69
C PRO A 46 17.97 12.80 36.07
N ALA A 47 17.81 12.86 34.75
CA ALA A 47 16.72 12.19 34.03
C ALA A 47 17.05 10.70 33.79
N PRO A 48 16.14 9.76 34.09
CA PRO A 48 16.37 8.34 33.82
C PRO A 48 16.42 8.11 32.31
N SER A 49 17.63 7.91 31.78
CA SER A 49 17.84 7.51 30.39
C SER A 49 17.07 6.21 30.09
N LEU A 50 16.54 6.08 28.87
CA LEU A 50 15.69 4.97 28.43
C LEU A 50 16.28 3.57 28.68
N TYR A 51 17.61 3.47 28.79
CA TYR A 51 18.34 2.23 29.06
C TYR A 51 18.19 1.71 30.50
N SER A 52 17.69 2.55 31.42
CA SER A 52 17.66 2.26 32.87
C SER A 52 16.26 2.19 33.49
N LEU A 53 15.19 2.37 32.70
CA LEU A 53 13.81 2.30 33.20
C LEU A 53 13.38 0.84 33.39
N THR A 54 13.03 0.46 34.61
CA THR A 54 12.38 -0.82 34.87
C THR A 54 11.01 -0.88 34.18
N PRO A 55 10.49 -2.07 33.83
CA PRO A 55 9.16 -2.21 33.24
C PRO A 55 8.04 -1.52 34.05
N SER A 56 8.17 -1.52 35.38
CA SER A 56 7.25 -0.84 36.30
C SER A 56 7.27 0.69 36.20
N LEU A 57 8.46 1.30 35.99
CA LEU A 57 8.58 2.74 35.82
C LEU A 57 8.09 3.16 34.43
N ARG A 58 8.33 2.34 33.41
CA ARG A 58 7.80 2.55 32.05
C ARG A 58 6.27 2.53 32.04
N ASP A 59 5.64 1.62 32.77
CA ASP A 59 4.16 1.55 32.85
C ASP A 59 3.55 2.78 33.55
N GLN A 60 4.26 3.37 34.53
CA GLN A 60 3.84 4.59 35.22
C GLN A 60 3.89 5.85 34.33
N SER A 61 4.63 5.83 33.22
CA SER A 61 4.64 6.93 32.25
C SER A 61 3.37 7.04 31.42
N PHE A 62 2.45 6.06 31.52
CA PHE A 62 1.23 6.01 30.74
C PHE A 62 -0.04 5.97 31.60
N ARG A 63 -1.09 6.61 31.09
CA ARG A 63 -2.49 6.46 31.55
C ARG A 63 -3.34 5.90 30.42
N HIS A 64 -4.29 5.03 30.76
CA HIS A 64 -5.16 4.40 29.75
C HIS A 64 -6.50 5.13 29.66
N VAL A 65 -6.83 5.65 28.47
CA VAL A 65 -8.07 6.39 28.21
C VAL A 65 -8.72 5.83 26.95
N HIS A 66 -9.96 5.36 27.07
CA HIS A 66 -10.74 4.80 25.95
C HIS A 66 -10.02 3.71 25.14
N GLY A 67 -9.21 2.87 25.79
CA GLY A 67 -8.46 1.78 25.15
C GLY A 67 -7.16 2.20 24.46
N ARG A 68 -6.74 3.45 24.63
CA ARG A 68 -5.46 3.98 24.14
C ARG A 68 -4.55 4.34 25.33
N SER A 69 -3.24 4.19 25.17
CA SER A 69 -2.27 4.61 26.17
C SER A 69 -1.86 6.05 25.87
N LEU A 70 -1.97 6.95 26.84
CA LEU A 70 -1.59 8.37 26.74
C LEU A 70 -0.47 8.66 27.73
N ASN A 71 0.30 9.73 27.51
CA ASN A 71 1.28 10.19 28.49
C ASN A 71 0.60 10.51 29.85
N ALA A 72 1.29 10.18 30.94
CA ALA A 72 0.86 10.46 32.31
C ALA A 72 1.44 11.78 32.87
N HIS A 73 2.38 12.41 32.16
CA HIS A 73 3.17 13.54 32.66
C HIS A 73 2.54 14.91 32.36
N SER A 74 1.77 15.05 31.28
CA SER A 74 1.15 16.30 30.85
C SER A 74 -0.37 16.19 30.72
N ASP A 75 -1.09 17.20 31.22
CA ASP A 75 -2.52 17.38 30.97
C ASP A 75 -2.83 18.25 29.75
N VAL A 76 -1.79 18.82 29.12
CA VAL A 76 -1.93 19.66 27.91
C VAL A 76 -1.93 18.78 26.67
N TYR A 77 -0.90 17.95 26.52
CA TYR A 77 -0.77 17.05 25.38
C TYR A 77 -1.61 15.79 25.61
N SER A 78 -2.52 15.49 24.69
CA SER A 78 -3.55 14.45 24.88
C SER A 78 -3.69 13.49 23.70
N LEU A 79 -2.70 13.45 22.80
CA LEU A 79 -2.63 12.37 21.84
C LEU A 79 -2.14 11.09 22.53
N PRO A 80 -2.53 9.90 22.02
CA PRO A 80 -1.96 8.65 22.48
C PRO A 80 -0.43 8.63 22.37
N ALA A 81 0.18 7.66 23.03
CA ALA A 81 1.61 7.37 23.00
C ALA A 81 1.83 5.85 22.92
N ASP A 82 0.89 5.16 22.27
CA ASP A 82 0.93 3.73 21.98
C ASP A 82 1.53 3.44 20.58
N GLU A 83 1.70 2.16 20.28
CA GLU A 83 2.31 1.68 19.04
C GLU A 83 1.58 2.20 17.79
N GLU A 84 0.25 2.27 17.83
CA GLU A 84 -0.55 2.79 16.72
C GLU A 84 -0.23 4.27 16.44
N GLU A 85 -0.09 5.08 17.50
CA GLU A 85 0.30 6.48 17.35
C GLU A 85 1.77 6.65 16.95
N ALA A 86 2.67 5.80 17.43
CA ALA A 86 4.06 5.78 16.98
C ALA A 86 4.16 5.53 15.47
N GLN A 87 3.42 4.56 14.95
CA GLN A 87 3.34 4.28 13.51
C GLN A 87 2.76 5.48 12.73
N ARG A 88 1.72 6.13 13.25
CA ARG A 88 1.18 7.37 12.66
C ARG A 88 2.23 8.48 12.61
N LEU A 89 3.03 8.65 13.65
CA LEU A 89 4.09 9.65 13.75
C LEU A 89 5.26 9.36 12.78
N TYR A 90 5.63 8.09 12.56
CA TYR A 90 6.60 7.71 11.52
C TYR A 90 6.12 8.09 10.11
N ARG A 91 4.86 7.79 9.79
CA ARG A 91 4.25 8.19 8.50
C ARG A 91 4.21 9.71 8.36
N GLN A 92 3.88 10.42 9.43
CA GLN A 92 3.89 11.88 9.46
C GLN A 92 5.31 12.42 9.22
N HIS A 93 6.35 11.84 9.83
CA HIS A 93 7.74 12.23 9.57
C HIS A 93 8.08 12.05 8.07
N ARG A 94 7.72 10.92 7.46
CA ARG A 94 7.93 10.69 6.02
C ARG A 94 7.15 11.67 5.14
N LEU A 95 5.92 12.04 5.53
CA LEU A 95 5.17 13.09 4.83
C LEU A 95 5.92 14.42 4.85
N PHE A 96 6.47 14.83 5.99
CA PHE A 96 7.26 16.05 6.09
C PHE A 96 8.51 16.03 5.21
N TYR A 97 9.22 14.90 5.17
CA TYR A 97 10.37 14.69 4.28
C TYR A 97 9.97 14.90 2.80
N LEU A 98 8.85 14.31 2.37
CA LEU A 98 8.36 14.48 1.00
C LEU A 98 7.91 15.91 0.70
N LEU A 99 7.23 16.59 1.64
CA LEU A 99 6.81 17.99 1.51
C LEU A 99 8.01 18.94 1.46
N ALA A 100 9.08 18.61 2.16
CA ALA A 100 10.37 19.29 2.13
C ALA A 100 11.22 18.96 0.90
N ARG A 101 10.65 18.25 -0.10
CA ARG A 101 11.34 17.84 -1.34
C ARG A 101 12.55 16.95 -1.08
N ASP A 102 12.31 15.90 -0.31
CA ASP A 102 13.30 14.87 -0.01
C ASP A 102 14.48 15.39 0.83
N ASP A 103 14.19 16.36 1.71
CA ASP A 103 15.14 16.96 2.65
C ASP A 103 14.63 16.82 4.10
N HIS A 104 15.38 16.10 4.94
CA HIS A 104 15.07 15.88 6.36
C HIS A 104 15.18 17.14 7.23
N TYR A 105 15.82 18.19 6.70
CA TYR A 105 16.12 19.46 7.34
C TYR A 105 15.36 20.63 6.70
N TYR A 106 14.25 20.36 6.00
CA TYR A 106 13.31 21.39 5.50
C TYR A 106 13.95 22.44 4.57
N GLY A 107 14.90 22.02 3.73
CA GLY A 107 15.66 22.89 2.83
C GLY A 107 16.93 23.48 3.45
N MET A 108 17.25 23.11 4.70
CA MET A 108 18.40 23.65 5.45
C MET A 108 19.59 22.68 5.50
N THR A 109 19.60 21.60 4.72
CA THR A 109 20.67 20.57 4.74
C THR A 109 22.08 21.18 4.73
N ASN A 110 22.35 22.13 3.83
CA ASN A 110 23.67 22.75 3.72
C ASN A 110 24.10 23.47 5.01
N LEU A 111 23.16 24.17 5.66
CA LEU A 111 23.44 24.91 6.89
C LEU A 111 23.61 23.97 8.07
N VAL A 112 22.81 22.90 8.15
CA VAL A 112 22.98 21.84 9.15
C VAL A 112 24.35 21.18 9.00
N GLN A 113 24.76 20.85 7.77
CA GLN A 113 26.09 20.29 7.49
C GLN A 113 27.22 21.22 7.88
N GLU A 114 27.10 22.53 7.61
CA GLU A 114 28.09 23.53 8.00
C GLU A 114 28.24 23.62 9.52
N VAL A 115 27.13 23.74 10.24
CA VAL A 115 27.11 23.88 11.71
C VAL A 115 27.59 22.60 12.41
N LEU A 116 27.26 21.44 11.86
CA LEU A 116 27.65 20.13 12.39
C LEU A 116 28.97 19.62 11.81
N ALA A 117 29.70 20.41 11.01
CA ALA A 117 30.99 19.99 10.48
C ALA A 117 31.96 19.60 11.62
N PRO A 118 32.73 18.50 11.46
CA PRO A 118 33.70 18.06 12.45
C PRO A 118 34.72 19.16 12.73
N THR A 119 35.07 19.34 14.00
CA THR A 119 36.15 20.24 14.42
C THR A 119 37.02 19.56 15.45
N GLU A 120 38.33 19.79 15.40
CA GLU A 120 39.28 19.23 16.37
C GLU A 120 39.04 19.76 17.81
N GLU A 121 38.35 20.89 17.94
CA GLU A 121 38.19 21.61 19.21
C GLU A 121 37.14 21.01 20.14
N ARG A 122 36.08 20.39 19.60
CA ARG A 122 34.94 19.91 20.42
C ARG A 122 34.03 18.90 19.71
N GLN A 123 33.35 18.12 20.54
CA GLN A 123 32.21 17.27 20.15
C GLN A 123 30.99 18.13 19.79
N ARG A 124 30.36 17.79 18.66
CA ARG A 124 29.12 18.40 18.18
C ARG A 124 27.91 17.77 18.85
N MET A 125 26.92 18.58 19.18
CA MET A 125 25.74 18.18 19.95
C MET A 125 24.45 18.67 19.29
N VAL A 126 23.45 17.81 19.19
CA VAL A 126 22.09 18.12 18.70
C VAL A 126 21.06 17.83 19.78
N LEU A 127 20.08 18.71 19.93
CA LEU A 127 18.89 18.51 20.79
C LEU A 127 17.63 18.49 19.92
N ASP A 128 16.83 17.42 20.03
CA ASP A 128 15.54 17.28 19.35
C ASP A 128 14.39 17.30 20.38
N LEU A 129 13.65 18.40 20.44
CA LEU A 129 12.58 18.65 21.40
C LEU A 129 11.23 18.15 20.85
N GLY A 130 10.56 17.29 21.63
CA GLY A 130 9.34 16.58 21.23
C GLY A 130 9.59 15.61 20.09
N CYS A 131 10.59 14.76 20.25
CA CYS A 131 11.07 13.84 19.23
C CYS A 131 10.05 12.73 18.87
N GLY A 132 8.99 12.55 19.66
CA GLY A 132 7.98 11.52 19.49
C GLY A 132 8.60 10.13 19.49
N PRO A 133 8.41 9.31 18.43
CA PRO A 133 9.05 7.99 18.36
C PRO A 133 10.56 8.06 18.03
N GLY A 134 11.14 9.24 17.81
CA GLY A 134 12.58 9.44 17.57
C GLY A 134 13.03 9.39 16.11
N ALA A 135 12.10 9.41 15.15
CA ALA A 135 12.41 9.27 13.72
C ALA A 135 13.42 10.30 13.19
N TRP A 136 13.23 11.58 13.53
CA TRP A 136 14.15 12.65 13.11
C TRP A 136 15.47 12.58 13.87
N THR A 137 15.42 12.28 15.17
CA THR A 137 16.59 12.10 16.03
C THR A 137 17.53 11.03 15.48
N ILE A 138 16.99 9.85 15.17
CA ILE A 138 17.75 8.71 14.63
C ILE A 138 18.30 9.03 13.25
N GLN A 139 17.52 9.70 12.40
CA GLN A 139 18.00 10.17 11.10
C GLN A 139 19.21 11.09 11.26
N CYS A 140 19.12 12.10 12.12
CA CYS A 140 20.21 13.03 12.35
C CYS A 140 21.47 12.34 12.89
N ALA A 141 21.31 11.40 13.83
CA ALA A 141 22.43 10.61 14.36
C ALA A 141 23.08 9.72 13.29
N THR A 142 22.29 9.22 12.34
CA THR A 142 22.75 8.41 11.22
C THR A 142 23.48 9.25 10.17
N ASP A 143 22.95 10.42 9.83
CA ASP A 143 23.54 11.35 8.87
C ASP A 143 24.85 11.97 9.39
N PHE A 144 24.98 12.11 10.71
CA PHE A 144 26.15 12.66 11.37
C PHE A 144 26.68 11.75 12.50
N PRO A 145 27.39 10.65 12.17
CA PRO A 145 27.89 9.69 13.17
C PRO A 145 28.88 10.27 14.18
N HIS A 146 29.51 11.42 13.86
CA HIS A 146 30.42 12.14 14.75
C HIS A 146 29.73 13.15 15.67
N VAL A 147 28.39 13.23 15.65
CA VAL A 147 27.59 14.17 16.45
C VAL A 147 26.83 13.39 17.52
N GLU A 148 26.80 13.90 18.74
CA GLU A 148 25.95 13.37 19.81
C GLU A 148 24.54 13.94 19.68
N VAL A 149 23.53 13.08 19.60
CA VAL A 149 22.13 13.48 19.39
C VAL A 149 21.29 13.07 20.60
N LEU A 150 20.62 14.05 21.20
CA LEU A 150 19.68 13.85 22.31
C LEU A 150 18.26 14.16 21.86
N GLY A 151 17.38 13.15 21.89
CA GLY A 151 15.95 13.31 21.72
C GLY A 151 15.24 13.44 23.06
N VAL A 152 14.28 14.36 23.16
CA VAL A 152 13.48 14.59 24.37
C VAL A 152 11.99 14.47 24.03
N ASP A 153 11.23 13.70 24.80
CA ASP A 153 9.77 13.58 24.65
C ASP A 153 9.04 13.36 25.98
N LEU A 154 7.73 13.59 26.00
CA LEU A 154 6.87 13.41 27.17
C LEU A 154 6.64 11.95 27.54
N ALA A 155 6.82 11.03 26.60
CA ALA A 155 6.66 9.60 26.81
C ALA A 155 7.91 8.84 26.38
N PRO A 156 8.21 7.68 27.01
CA PRO A 156 9.30 6.82 26.56
C PRO A 156 9.15 6.43 25.09
N THR A 157 10.21 6.60 24.30
CA THR A 157 10.22 6.25 22.89
C THR A 157 10.06 4.74 22.68
N SER A 158 9.32 4.36 21.63
CA SER A 158 9.19 2.97 21.17
C SER A 158 10.31 2.53 20.21
N ALA A 159 11.30 3.39 19.94
CA ALA A 159 12.37 3.15 18.99
C ALA A 159 13.15 1.84 19.20
N ILE A 160 13.45 1.17 18.08
CA ILE A 160 14.44 0.10 17.94
C ILE A 160 15.82 0.66 18.33
N VAL A 161 16.71 -0.20 18.82
CA VAL A 161 18.09 0.10 19.27
C VAL A 161 18.70 1.29 18.49
N PRO A 162 18.82 2.48 19.11
CA PRO A 162 19.28 3.67 18.40
C PRO A 162 20.79 3.60 18.12
N PRO A 163 21.29 4.42 17.17
CA PRO A 163 22.73 4.54 16.93
C PRO A 163 23.51 4.83 18.22
N PRO A 164 24.78 4.38 18.36
CA PRO A 164 25.57 4.57 19.57
C PRO A 164 25.73 6.04 20.03
N ASN A 165 25.64 6.99 19.10
CA ASN A 165 25.72 8.43 19.31
C ASN A 165 24.34 9.09 19.55
N CYS A 166 23.30 8.30 19.81
CA CYS A 166 21.92 8.76 19.97
C CYS A 166 21.34 8.27 21.30
N ARG A 167 20.75 9.18 22.07
CA ARG A 167 20.03 8.85 23.32
C ARG A 167 18.71 9.60 23.44
N PHE A 168 17.85 9.09 24.31
CA PHE A 168 16.53 9.65 24.57
C PHE A 168 16.29 9.90 26.07
N GLU A 169 15.68 11.03 26.38
CA GLU A 169 15.28 11.44 27.74
C GLU A 169 13.78 11.74 27.78
N VAL A 170 13.13 11.35 28.89
CA VAL A 170 11.72 11.66 29.13
C VAL A 170 11.65 12.94 29.95
N ASP A 171 11.06 13.99 29.39
CA ASP A 171 10.96 15.30 30.03
C ASP A 171 9.74 16.10 29.56
N ASP A 172 9.22 16.95 30.45
CA ASP A 172 8.11 17.86 30.14
C ASP A 172 8.65 19.27 29.91
N LEU A 173 8.65 19.68 28.64
CA LEU A 173 9.10 21.00 28.20
C LEU A 173 8.36 22.17 28.89
N ASN A 174 7.17 21.93 29.47
CA ASN A 174 6.45 22.93 30.26
C ASN A 174 7.07 23.20 31.65
N LEU A 175 7.96 22.33 32.13
CA LEU A 175 8.71 22.51 33.37
C LEU A 175 9.99 23.32 33.19
N GLY A 176 10.42 23.53 31.94
CA GLY A 176 11.57 24.34 31.56
C GLY A 176 12.79 23.52 31.15
N LEU A 177 13.73 24.19 30.46
CA LEU A 177 14.95 23.61 29.90
C LEU A 177 16.20 23.99 30.72
N GLU A 178 16.04 24.39 31.99
CA GLU A 178 17.14 24.92 32.81
C GLU A 178 18.32 23.97 32.94
N HIS A 179 18.04 22.67 32.97
CA HIS A 179 19.05 21.62 33.06
C HIS A 179 19.86 21.44 31.76
N PHE A 180 19.39 22.00 30.65
CA PHE A 180 20.10 22.09 29.37
C PHE A 180 20.80 23.44 29.16
N PHE A 181 20.62 24.42 30.05
CA PHE A 181 21.20 25.75 29.87
C PHE A 181 22.73 25.74 29.87
N GLY A 182 23.27 26.65 29.06
CA GLY A 182 24.68 26.71 28.71
C GLY A 182 24.85 26.45 27.22
N PRO A 183 25.94 26.96 26.60
CA PRO A 183 26.19 26.76 25.18
C PRO A 183 26.60 25.31 24.91
N THR A 184 25.61 24.41 24.95
CA THR A 184 25.79 22.96 24.93
C THR A 184 25.55 22.40 23.53
N PHE A 185 24.52 22.89 22.84
CA PHE A 185 24.07 22.34 21.56
C PHE A 185 24.47 23.23 20.38
N ASP A 186 24.89 22.59 19.29
CA ASP A 186 25.18 23.25 18.01
C ASP A 186 23.91 23.38 17.16
N VAL A 187 22.98 22.41 17.26
CA VAL A 187 21.66 22.46 16.63
C VAL A 187 20.56 22.12 17.63
N VAL A 188 19.49 22.90 17.65
CA VAL A 188 18.24 22.54 18.33
C VAL A 188 17.12 22.42 17.30
N HIS A 189 16.46 21.26 17.26
CA HIS A 189 15.27 21.01 16.44
C HIS A 189 14.03 20.92 17.35
N ALA A 190 12.93 21.51 16.90
CA ALA A 190 11.66 21.48 17.60
C ALA A 190 10.52 21.47 16.59
N ARG A 191 9.61 20.48 16.69
CA ARG A 191 8.57 20.28 15.70
C ARG A 191 7.23 19.90 16.31
N LEU A 192 6.16 20.55 15.87
CA LEU A 192 4.76 20.29 16.25
C LEU A 192 4.47 20.38 17.76
N LEU A 193 5.19 21.26 18.47
CA LEU A 193 5.07 21.40 19.93
C LEU A 193 3.91 22.30 20.33
N ASN A 194 3.33 23.08 19.40
CA ASN A 194 2.33 24.10 19.70
C ASN A 194 1.04 23.54 20.34
N SER A 195 0.78 22.24 20.25
CA SER A 195 -0.35 21.59 20.89
C SER A 195 -0.08 21.13 22.33
N GLY A 196 1.19 20.97 22.72
CA GLY A 196 1.62 20.47 24.02
C GLY A 196 2.33 21.50 24.91
N VAL A 197 2.76 22.64 24.36
CA VAL A 197 3.49 23.69 25.08
C VAL A 197 2.59 24.89 25.37
N LYS A 198 2.52 25.30 26.66
CA LYS A 198 1.70 26.45 27.11
C LYS A 198 2.33 27.79 26.74
N ASP A 199 3.58 28.00 27.17
CA ASP A 199 4.33 29.23 26.91
C ASP A 199 5.36 29.01 25.80
N TYR A 200 4.89 29.07 24.56
CA TYR A 200 5.74 28.84 23.39
C TYR A 200 6.76 29.98 23.20
N ALA A 201 6.39 31.23 23.52
CA ALA A 201 7.33 32.35 23.46
C ALA A 201 8.46 32.18 24.47
N GLY A 202 8.12 31.74 25.69
CA GLY A 202 9.10 31.33 26.70
C GLY A 202 9.98 30.17 26.24
N LEU A 203 9.43 29.17 25.54
CA LEU A 203 10.22 28.09 24.95
C LEU A 203 11.25 28.63 23.93
N VAL A 204 10.86 29.58 23.08
CA VAL A 204 11.78 30.22 22.11
C VAL A 204 12.94 30.92 22.82
N ASP A 205 12.70 31.61 23.93
CA ASP A 205 13.74 32.20 24.78
C ASP A 205 14.66 31.12 25.38
N GLN A 206 14.06 30.07 25.97
CA GLN A 206 14.80 28.98 26.61
C GLN A 206 15.70 28.23 25.63
N VAL A 207 15.22 27.94 24.41
CA VAL A 207 16.02 27.30 23.35
C VAL A 207 17.25 28.15 23.00
N SER A 208 17.14 29.48 23.03
CA SER A 208 18.28 30.37 22.75
C SER A 208 19.40 30.21 23.77
N ARG A 209 19.07 29.77 24.99
CA ARG A 209 20.00 29.58 26.11
C ARG A 209 20.65 28.19 26.13
N CYS A 210 20.11 27.25 25.34
CA CYS A 210 20.70 25.93 25.10
C CYS A 210 21.72 25.94 23.96
N LEU A 211 21.61 26.93 23.06
CA LEU A 211 22.43 27.04 21.85
C LEU A 211 23.82 27.64 22.13
N ARG A 212 24.80 27.11 21.40
CA ARG A 212 26.13 27.72 21.26
C ARG A 212 26.05 28.98 20.39
N PRO A 213 26.91 29.99 20.61
CA PRO A 213 27.08 31.07 19.65
C PRO A 213 27.40 30.52 18.25
N GLY A 214 26.66 30.98 17.24
CA GLY A 214 26.74 30.47 15.86
C GLY A 214 26.01 29.14 15.61
N GLY A 215 25.28 28.61 16.61
CA GLY A 215 24.44 27.42 16.46
C GLY A 215 23.15 27.70 15.68
N LEU A 216 22.46 26.63 15.30
CA LEU A 216 21.26 26.66 14.47
C LEU A 216 20.02 26.21 15.26
N VAL A 217 18.90 26.87 15.04
CA VAL A 217 17.59 26.40 15.49
C VAL A 217 16.68 26.10 14.31
N ILE A 218 15.98 24.98 14.37
CA ILE A 218 14.96 24.58 13.39
C ILE A 218 13.64 24.41 14.12
N PHE A 219 12.74 25.37 13.95
CA PHE A 219 11.36 25.27 14.42
C PHE A 219 10.43 24.94 13.24
N ALA A 220 9.66 23.87 13.36
CA ALA A 220 8.69 23.43 12.36
C ALA A 220 7.29 23.24 12.99
N GLU A 221 6.40 24.22 12.81
CA GLU A 221 5.08 24.22 13.42
C GLU A 221 3.94 24.10 12.41
N PHE A 222 2.85 23.45 12.84
CA PHE A 222 1.65 23.26 12.01
C PHE A 222 0.58 24.29 12.36
N ASP A 223 0.09 24.98 11.34
CA ASP A 223 -1.04 25.90 11.48
C ASP A 223 -2.36 25.13 11.44
N PHE A 224 -3.13 25.18 12.54
CA PHE A 224 -4.46 24.58 12.63
C PHE A 224 -5.51 25.29 11.75
N ARG A 225 -5.16 26.41 11.13
CA ARG A 225 -6.04 27.13 10.21
C ARG A 225 -5.89 26.55 8.80
N ILE A 226 -7.02 26.40 8.12
CA ILE A 226 -7.03 25.95 6.73
C ILE A 226 -7.20 27.15 5.81
N TRP A 227 -6.29 27.24 4.85
CA TRP A 227 -6.16 28.33 3.91
C TRP A 227 -6.54 27.85 2.50
N ALA A 228 -7.16 28.74 1.72
CA ALA A 228 -7.34 28.57 0.29
C ALA A 228 -6.07 28.94 -0.47
N GLU A 229 -6.04 28.66 -1.78
CA GLU A 229 -4.91 28.98 -2.68
C GLU A 229 -4.56 30.46 -2.66
N ASP A 230 -5.57 31.31 -2.56
CA ASP A 230 -5.47 32.76 -2.51
C ASP A 230 -5.05 33.28 -1.13
N HIS A 231 -4.51 32.41 -0.27
CA HIS A 231 -4.14 32.71 1.12
C HIS A 231 -5.30 33.28 1.96
N ARG A 232 -6.54 32.97 1.59
CA ARG A 232 -7.72 33.33 2.38
C ARG A 232 -8.06 32.21 3.34
N LEU A 233 -8.35 32.57 4.60
CA LEU A 233 -8.89 31.63 5.58
C LEU A 233 -10.22 31.02 5.10
N LEU A 234 -10.30 29.69 5.08
CA LEU A 234 -11.51 28.98 4.72
C LEU A 234 -12.59 29.06 5.81
N ILE A 235 -12.15 29.09 7.07
CA ILE A 235 -13.02 29.29 8.23
C ILE A 235 -12.74 30.69 8.81
N PRO A 236 -13.77 31.52 9.06
CA PRO A 236 -13.58 32.84 9.63
C PRO A 236 -12.85 32.82 10.99
N PRO A 237 -11.99 33.82 11.31
CA PRO A 237 -11.19 33.83 12.55
C PRO A 237 -12.00 33.70 13.85
N ASN A 238 -13.21 34.25 13.89
CA ASN A 238 -14.11 34.15 15.05
C ASN A 238 -14.51 32.72 15.39
N PHE A 239 -14.45 31.79 14.42
CA PHE A 239 -14.72 30.37 14.64
C PHE A 239 -13.58 29.63 15.35
N TYR A 240 -12.41 30.25 15.49
CA TYR A 240 -11.25 29.71 16.22
C TYR A 240 -11.13 30.25 17.66
N MET A 241 -11.96 31.23 18.03
CA MET A 241 -11.98 31.79 19.38
C MET A 241 -12.66 30.83 20.38
N PRO A 242 -12.21 30.78 21.66
CA PRO A 242 -12.93 30.09 22.72
C PRO A 242 -14.38 30.59 22.82
N LEU A 243 -15.31 29.71 23.17
CA LEU A 243 -16.62 30.18 23.63
C LEU A 243 -16.38 31.03 24.89
N PRO A 244 -17.04 32.20 25.05
CA PRO A 244 -16.89 32.99 26.25
C PRO A 244 -17.14 32.10 27.47
N SER A 245 -16.22 32.16 28.44
CA SER A 245 -16.35 31.43 29.70
C SER A 245 -17.76 31.67 30.24
N GLN A 246 -18.50 30.60 30.55
CA GLN A 246 -19.74 30.74 31.30
C GLN A 246 -19.41 31.24 32.71
N GLY A 247 -19.20 32.54 32.85
CA GLY A 247 -19.32 33.22 34.13
C GLY A 247 -20.78 33.19 34.51
N ASN A 248 -21.08 32.47 35.59
CA ASN A 248 -22.36 32.46 36.32
C ASN A 248 -23.62 32.50 35.43
N ALA A 249 -23.94 31.37 34.78
CA ALA A 249 -25.30 31.15 34.33
C ALA A 249 -26.20 30.89 35.56
N GLN A 250 -26.80 31.95 36.10
CA GLN A 250 -28.02 31.84 36.88
C GLN A 250 -29.03 31.00 36.10
N SER A 251 -29.64 30.05 36.81
CA SER A 251 -30.72 29.19 36.35
C SER A 251 -31.78 29.98 35.58
N ALA A 252 -31.92 29.72 34.29
CA ALA A 252 -33.08 30.12 33.48
C ALA A 252 -33.95 28.87 33.20
N PRO A 253 -35.29 29.04 33.19
CA PRO A 253 -36.22 27.97 33.49
C PRO A 253 -36.42 26.99 32.32
N ALA A 254 -36.66 25.73 32.68
CA ALA A 254 -37.04 24.66 31.76
C ALA A 254 -38.34 25.03 31.03
N SER A 255 -38.25 25.39 29.74
CA SER A 255 -39.42 25.44 28.87
C SER A 255 -39.69 24.05 28.31
N THR A 256 -40.67 23.39 28.90
CA THR A 256 -41.37 22.21 28.38
C THR A 256 -42.01 22.54 27.04
N ALA A 257 -41.44 22.04 25.94
CA ALA A 257 -42.17 21.82 24.69
C ALA A 257 -42.32 20.30 24.52
N GLY A 258 -43.54 19.82 24.75
CA GLY A 258 -43.86 18.40 24.74
C GLY A 258 -43.65 17.75 23.37
N LEU A 259 -43.04 16.57 23.39
CA LEU A 259 -43.17 15.58 22.33
C LEU A 259 -43.77 14.33 22.96
N GLY A 260 -45.03 14.07 22.59
CA GLY A 260 -45.83 12.98 23.12
C GLY A 260 -45.21 11.61 22.89
N SER A 261 -45.35 10.78 23.92
CA SER A 261 -45.12 9.34 23.87
C SER A 261 -46.08 8.69 22.86
N SER A 262 -45.55 8.31 21.71
CA SER A 262 -46.16 7.29 20.85
C SER A 262 -45.10 6.24 20.57
N GLY A 263 -45.44 4.98 20.90
CA GLY A 263 -44.53 3.85 20.81
C GLY A 263 -43.93 3.72 19.42
N ARG A 264 -42.60 3.52 19.37
CA ARG A 264 -41.92 3.07 18.15
C ARG A 264 -41.31 1.71 18.40
N THR A 265 -41.93 0.75 17.75
CA THR A 265 -41.43 -0.57 17.43
C THR A 265 -40.09 -0.48 16.68
N SER A 266 -39.28 -1.51 16.87
CA SER A 266 -38.00 -1.76 16.22
C SER A 266 -38.14 -1.88 14.70
N ALA A 267 -38.00 -0.78 13.97
CA ALA A 267 -37.70 -0.76 12.54
C ALA A 267 -37.39 0.67 12.10
N ASN A 268 -36.12 1.07 12.22
CA ASN A 268 -35.44 2.08 11.38
C ASN A 268 -34.08 2.38 12.02
N ALA A 269 -33.10 1.51 11.76
CA ALA A 269 -31.71 1.93 11.82
C ALA A 269 -31.54 3.01 10.73
N SER A 270 -31.46 4.27 11.13
CA SER A 270 -31.06 5.34 10.23
C SER A 270 -29.63 5.04 9.77
N LYS A 271 -29.49 4.65 8.50
CA LYS A 271 -28.21 4.67 7.80
C LYS A 271 -27.74 6.12 7.80
N VAL A 272 -26.88 6.47 8.75
CA VAL A 272 -26.17 7.76 8.72
C VAL A 272 -25.13 7.65 7.61
N SER A 273 -25.45 8.16 6.42
CA SER A 273 -24.40 8.51 5.48
C SER A 273 -23.80 9.83 5.97
N THR A 274 -22.65 9.77 6.63
CA THR A 274 -21.85 10.98 6.81
C THR A 274 -21.34 11.37 5.42
N VAL A 275 -22.09 12.23 4.73
CA VAL A 275 -21.55 12.97 3.60
C VAL A 275 -20.49 13.87 4.21
N LEU A 276 -19.21 13.56 4.02
CA LEU A 276 -18.13 14.50 4.25
C LEU A 276 -18.43 15.72 3.37
N THR A 277 -19.08 16.73 3.96
CA THR A 277 -19.36 17.97 3.27
C THR A 277 -18.04 18.63 2.91
N ARG A 278 -18.04 19.51 1.91
CA ARG A 278 -16.88 20.28 1.43
C ARG A 278 -16.07 20.98 2.54
N TRP A 279 -16.60 21.07 3.75
CA TRP A 279 -16.05 21.77 4.90
C TRP A 279 -15.62 20.85 6.06
N ALA A 280 -15.75 19.53 5.93
CA ALA A 280 -15.52 18.62 7.06
C ALA A 280 -14.10 18.73 7.66
N VAL A 281 -13.05 18.75 6.82
CA VAL A 281 -11.66 18.89 7.29
C VAL A 281 -11.41 20.29 7.89
N PRO A 282 -11.74 21.40 7.20
CA PRO A 282 -11.64 22.74 7.80
C PRO A 282 -12.39 22.89 9.14
N THR A 283 -13.61 22.36 9.24
CA THR A 283 -14.41 22.42 10.47
C THR A 283 -13.83 21.54 11.58
N TRP A 284 -13.32 20.36 11.24
CA TRP A 284 -12.65 19.48 12.19
C TRP A 284 -11.38 20.13 12.75
N MET A 285 -10.54 20.71 11.88
CA MET A 285 -9.34 21.44 12.30
C MET A 285 -9.66 22.67 13.17
N ALA A 286 -10.70 23.43 12.83
CA ALA A 286 -11.17 24.53 13.68
C ALA A 286 -11.68 24.05 15.05
N THR A 287 -12.29 22.87 15.11
CA THR A 287 -12.71 22.25 16.37
C THR A 287 -11.51 21.80 17.20
N MET A 288 -10.54 21.13 16.57
CA MET A 288 -9.29 20.73 17.21
C MET A 288 -8.54 21.93 17.79
N SER A 289 -8.46 23.01 17.02
CA SER A 289 -7.89 24.30 17.45
C SER A 289 -8.51 24.81 18.76
N LYS A 290 -9.84 24.77 18.89
CA LYS A 290 -10.53 25.14 20.15
C LYS A 290 -10.17 24.21 21.30
N CYS A 291 -10.14 22.90 21.06
CA CYS A 291 -9.82 21.91 22.08
C CYS A 291 -8.39 22.09 22.61
N VAL A 292 -7.42 22.30 21.71
CA VAL A 292 -6.02 22.55 22.08
C VAL A 292 -5.90 23.84 22.88
N ARG A 293 -6.53 24.93 22.42
CA ARG A 293 -6.53 26.21 23.14
C ARG A 293 -7.17 26.09 24.53
N ALA A 294 -8.27 25.34 24.66
CA ALA A 294 -8.92 25.09 25.95
C ALA A 294 -8.06 24.30 26.94
N LYS A 295 -7.14 23.45 26.44
CA LYS A 295 -6.15 22.73 27.25
C LYS A 295 -4.87 23.53 27.52
N GLY A 296 -4.77 24.74 26.97
CA GLY A 296 -3.64 25.63 27.17
C GLY A 296 -2.54 25.53 26.11
N GLY A 297 -2.72 24.76 25.03
CA GLY A 297 -1.77 24.73 23.92
C GLY A 297 -1.76 26.04 23.13
N ASN A 298 -0.59 26.43 22.64
CA ASN A 298 -0.34 27.69 21.96
C ASN A 298 -0.50 27.59 20.43
N ILE A 299 -1.71 27.37 19.96
CA ILE A 299 -2.02 27.17 18.52
C ILE A 299 -1.62 28.34 17.60
N ASP A 300 -1.42 29.53 18.16
CA ASP A 300 -1.01 30.72 17.40
C ASP A 300 0.51 30.77 17.17
N ALA A 301 1.28 29.86 17.79
CA ALA A 301 2.74 29.79 17.67
C ALA A 301 3.20 29.68 16.22
N ALA A 302 2.56 28.86 15.38
CA ALA A 302 2.91 28.75 13.96
C ALA A 302 2.85 30.10 13.22
N ALA A 303 1.95 31.00 13.63
CA ALA A 303 1.81 32.34 13.05
C ALA A 303 2.79 33.37 13.62
N LEU A 304 3.18 33.20 14.89
CA LEU A 304 3.94 34.18 15.66
C LEU A 304 5.43 33.88 15.72
N LEU A 305 5.84 32.64 15.44
CA LEU A 305 7.21 32.16 15.53
C LEU A 305 8.20 33.04 14.76
N LYS A 306 7.84 33.45 13.54
CA LYS A 306 8.65 34.37 12.72
C LYS A 306 8.90 35.70 13.43
N THR A 307 7.89 36.25 14.08
CA THR A 307 8.00 37.51 14.82
C THR A 307 8.84 37.32 16.07
N TRP A 308 8.52 36.30 16.87
CA TRP A 308 9.27 35.98 18.08
C TRP A 308 10.77 35.79 17.79
N LEU A 309 11.12 35.01 16.76
CA LEU A 309 12.52 34.79 16.40
C LEU A 309 13.22 36.08 15.90
N ARG A 310 12.54 36.93 15.11
CA ARG A 310 13.16 38.15 14.55
C ARG A 310 13.39 39.25 15.58
N GLU A 311 12.53 39.32 16.60
CA GLU A 311 12.60 40.34 17.65
C GLU A 311 13.48 39.90 18.82
N HIS A 312 13.80 38.61 18.92
CA HIS A 312 14.60 38.06 19.99
C HIS A 312 16.09 38.42 19.82
N PRO A 313 16.77 38.92 20.88
CA PRO A 313 18.13 39.45 20.76
C PRO A 313 19.21 38.40 20.44
N ASN A 314 18.93 37.11 20.67
CA ASN A 314 19.89 36.01 20.48
C ASN A 314 19.73 35.28 19.14
N TYR A 315 18.76 35.63 18.31
CA TYR A 315 18.58 35.02 17.00
C TYR A 315 18.88 36.01 15.89
N GLU A 316 19.66 35.57 14.92
CA GLU A 316 19.98 36.32 13.70
C GLU A 316 19.69 35.45 12.47
N ASN A 317 19.71 36.05 11.28
CA ASN A 317 19.56 35.32 10.02
C ASN A 317 18.29 34.46 9.92
N VAL A 318 17.18 34.89 10.53
CA VAL A 318 15.92 34.12 10.57
C VAL A 318 15.33 33.92 9.17
N GLN A 319 15.31 32.67 8.70
CA GLN A 319 14.78 32.26 7.39
C GLN A 319 13.39 31.61 7.53
N PRO A 320 12.29 32.31 7.20
CA PRO A 320 10.96 31.72 7.21
C PRO A 320 10.70 30.92 5.93
N ASN A 321 10.25 29.67 6.08
CA ASN A 321 9.83 28.80 4.99
C ASN A 321 8.39 28.31 5.22
N ASP A 322 7.50 28.59 4.27
CA ASP A 322 6.11 28.11 4.32
C ASP A 322 6.00 26.80 3.51
N LEU A 323 5.71 25.69 4.19
CA LEU A 323 5.43 24.39 3.57
C LEU A 323 3.92 24.16 3.47
N TRP A 324 3.42 24.09 2.24
CA TRP A 324 1.98 23.90 1.97
C TRP A 324 1.65 22.43 1.78
N ALA A 325 0.91 21.85 2.73
CA ALA A 325 0.40 20.49 2.64
C ALA A 325 -0.99 20.46 1.97
N PRO A 326 -1.18 19.79 0.82
CA PRO A 326 -2.46 19.73 0.14
C PRO A 326 -3.45 18.82 0.89
N LEU A 327 -4.60 19.36 1.31
CA LEU A 327 -5.65 18.62 2.04
C LEU A 327 -6.81 18.13 1.14
N GLY A 328 -6.68 18.22 -0.19
CA GLY A 328 -7.72 17.80 -1.14
C GLY A 328 -7.25 17.81 -2.60
N PRO A 329 -8.03 17.22 -3.54
CA PRO A 329 -7.64 17.16 -4.95
C PRO A 329 -7.68 18.57 -5.58
N TRP A 330 -6.49 19.11 -5.86
CA TRP A 330 -6.31 20.36 -6.59
C TRP A 330 -6.55 20.18 -8.10
N LYS A 331 -7.12 21.20 -8.74
CA LYS A 331 -7.23 21.24 -10.21
C LYS A 331 -5.89 21.67 -10.80
N ALA A 332 -5.35 20.84 -11.70
CA ALA A 332 -4.03 20.90 -12.35
C ALA A 332 -3.84 22.06 -13.35
N THR A 333 -4.19 23.31 -13.02
CA THR A 333 -4.23 24.40 -14.02
C THR A 333 -3.45 25.67 -13.64
N GLN A 334 -2.51 25.64 -12.69
CA GLN A 334 -1.78 26.85 -12.24
C GLN A 334 -0.25 26.69 -12.21
N PRO A 335 0.55 27.78 -12.24
CA PRO A 335 2.01 27.74 -12.42
C PRO A 335 2.81 27.10 -11.27
N ASN A 336 2.22 26.95 -10.08
CA ASN A 336 2.79 26.23 -8.93
C ASN A 336 2.11 24.86 -8.77
N ASP A 337 2.01 24.12 -9.88
CA ASP A 337 1.27 22.85 -9.95
C ASP A 337 1.98 21.73 -9.18
N TRP A 338 1.73 21.65 -7.87
CA TRP A 338 2.14 20.50 -7.07
C TRP A 338 1.62 19.18 -7.65
N THR A 339 0.52 19.16 -8.43
CA THR A 339 0.01 17.93 -9.04
C THR A 339 0.97 17.30 -10.06
N GLN A 340 1.97 18.06 -10.53
CA GLN A 340 3.04 17.58 -11.41
C GLN A 340 4.30 17.17 -10.66
N HIS A 341 4.41 17.45 -9.36
CA HIS A 341 5.55 17.00 -8.55
C HIS A 341 5.48 15.47 -8.36
N PRO A 342 6.58 14.72 -8.55
CA PRO A 342 6.59 13.25 -8.42
C PRO A 342 5.99 12.78 -7.09
N ASN A 343 6.29 13.50 -6.01
CA ASN A 343 5.86 13.15 -4.66
C ASN A 343 4.38 13.47 -4.38
N PHE A 344 3.66 14.18 -5.25
CA PHE A 344 2.24 14.52 -5.01
C PHE A 344 1.36 13.26 -4.95
N ARG A 345 1.57 12.32 -5.88
CA ARG A 345 0.89 11.02 -5.83
C ARG A 345 1.25 10.26 -4.56
N ALA A 346 2.54 10.19 -4.22
CA ALA A 346 3.02 9.51 -3.02
C ALA A 346 2.44 10.13 -1.73
N THR A 347 2.40 11.45 -1.59
CA THR A 347 1.77 12.10 -0.42
C THR A 347 0.26 11.88 -0.35
N GLY A 348 -0.41 11.82 -1.51
CA GLY A 348 -1.84 11.51 -1.60
C GLY A 348 -2.16 10.05 -1.31
N GLU A 349 -1.27 9.13 -1.71
CA GLU A 349 -1.32 7.69 -1.41
C GLU A 349 -1.02 7.45 0.08
N MET A 350 0.03 8.04 0.63
CA MET A 350 0.34 7.98 2.07
C MET A 350 -0.77 8.55 2.96
N SER A 351 -1.43 9.62 2.51
CA SER A 351 -2.61 10.17 3.20
C SER A 351 -3.82 9.23 3.13
N ARG A 352 -3.82 8.25 2.21
CA ARG A 352 -4.83 7.19 2.07
C ARG A 352 -4.41 5.87 2.72
N ASP A 353 -3.11 5.66 3.00
CA ASP A 353 -2.56 4.45 3.64
C ASP A 353 -3.04 4.24 5.09
N ASN A 354 -3.78 5.20 5.66
CA ASN A 354 -4.50 5.07 6.93
C ASN A 354 -5.96 4.60 6.79
N LEU A 355 -6.38 4.15 5.62
CA LEU A 355 -7.51 3.22 5.56
C LEU A 355 -6.91 1.84 5.81
N ILE A 356 -7.20 1.25 6.98
CA ILE A 356 -7.16 -0.20 7.25
C ILE A 356 -7.13 -0.95 5.91
N VAL A 357 -6.06 -1.69 5.59
CA VAL A 357 -6.05 -2.53 4.38
C VAL A 357 -7.33 -3.35 4.43
N ASP A 358 -8.28 -3.04 3.56
CA ASP A 358 -9.60 -3.62 3.63
C ASP A 358 -9.48 -5.05 3.13
N LEU A 359 -9.33 -5.98 4.08
CA LEU A 359 -9.24 -7.42 3.82
C LEU A 359 -10.62 -8.04 3.58
N SER A 360 -11.67 -7.24 3.42
CA SER A 360 -12.96 -7.77 3.01
C SER A 360 -12.86 -8.44 1.64
N ILE A 361 -13.70 -9.46 1.44
CA ILE A 361 -13.78 -10.19 0.17
C ILE A 361 -13.99 -9.22 -1.00
N GLY A 362 -14.81 -8.18 -0.81
CA GLY A 362 -15.10 -7.18 -1.83
C GLY A 362 -13.87 -6.46 -2.34
N THR A 363 -12.89 -6.17 -1.47
CA THR A 363 -11.66 -5.48 -1.83
C THR A 363 -10.58 -6.45 -2.33
N LEU A 364 -10.38 -7.60 -1.67
CA LEU A 364 -9.38 -8.59 -2.09
C LEU A 364 -9.69 -9.23 -3.46
N PHE A 365 -10.97 -9.30 -3.83
CA PHE A 365 -11.43 -9.88 -5.09
C PHE A 365 -11.99 -8.85 -6.07
N ASP A 366 -11.78 -7.53 -5.84
CA ASP A 366 -12.32 -6.51 -6.73
C ASP A 366 -11.64 -6.56 -8.11
N ILE A 367 -12.48 -6.63 -9.15
CA ILE A 367 -12.09 -6.54 -10.55
C ILE A 367 -13.01 -5.61 -11.33
N LYS A 368 -13.81 -4.78 -10.64
CA LYS A 368 -14.73 -3.86 -11.27
C LYS A 368 -13.98 -2.87 -12.16
N GLY A 369 -14.46 -2.68 -13.39
CA GLY A 369 -13.85 -1.79 -14.37
C GLY A 369 -12.56 -2.32 -15.00
N LYS A 370 -12.07 -3.51 -14.63
CA LYS A 370 -10.97 -4.16 -15.34
C LYS A 370 -11.39 -4.51 -16.76
N ILE A 371 -10.42 -4.50 -17.67
CA ILE A 371 -10.59 -4.80 -19.10
C ILE A 371 -9.90 -6.13 -19.38
N ALA A 372 -10.63 -7.10 -19.89
CA ALA A 372 -10.16 -8.45 -20.13
C ALA A 372 -10.32 -8.88 -21.59
N LEU A 373 -9.38 -9.67 -22.09
CA LEU A 373 -9.48 -10.39 -23.37
C LEU A 373 -9.39 -11.89 -23.13
N VAL A 374 -10.45 -12.62 -23.47
CA VAL A 374 -10.56 -14.07 -23.32
C VAL A 374 -10.60 -14.74 -24.69
N THR A 375 -9.48 -15.34 -25.09
CA THR A 375 -9.45 -16.15 -26.32
C THR A 375 -10.23 -17.46 -26.09
N GLY A 376 -11.03 -17.89 -27.06
CA GLY A 376 -11.92 -19.04 -26.91
C GLY A 376 -13.08 -18.82 -25.93
N GLY A 377 -13.42 -17.57 -25.62
CA GLY A 377 -14.44 -17.21 -24.62
C GLY A 377 -15.90 -17.57 -24.95
N GLY A 378 -16.17 -18.09 -26.15
CA GLY A 378 -17.54 -18.42 -26.59
C GLY A 378 -18.07 -19.79 -26.12
N SER A 379 -17.31 -20.59 -25.38
CA SER A 379 -17.79 -21.87 -24.80
C SER A 379 -16.87 -22.43 -23.71
N GLY A 380 -17.37 -23.39 -22.94
CA GLY A 380 -16.57 -24.19 -22.01
C GLY A 380 -15.90 -23.31 -20.96
N ILE A 381 -14.64 -23.62 -20.63
CA ILE A 381 -13.86 -22.90 -19.62
C ILE A 381 -13.74 -21.40 -19.95
N GLY A 382 -13.49 -21.06 -21.21
CA GLY A 382 -13.43 -19.66 -21.64
C GLY A 382 -14.73 -18.89 -21.38
N PHE A 383 -15.88 -19.54 -21.57
CA PHE A 383 -17.18 -18.94 -21.25
C PHE A 383 -17.39 -18.82 -19.73
N MET A 384 -17.00 -19.84 -18.94
CA MET A 384 -17.05 -19.79 -17.47
C MET A 384 -16.21 -18.62 -16.92
N ILE A 385 -15.02 -18.40 -17.49
CA ILE A 385 -14.14 -17.29 -17.12
C ILE A 385 -14.73 -15.94 -17.56
N ALA A 386 -15.23 -15.84 -18.79
CA ALA A 386 -15.87 -14.61 -19.25
C ALA A 386 -17.11 -14.26 -18.41
N SER A 387 -17.88 -15.26 -18.02
CA SER A 387 -19.04 -15.17 -17.14
C SER A 387 -18.67 -14.62 -15.77
N SER A 388 -17.63 -15.16 -15.12
CA SER A 388 -17.18 -14.65 -13.82
C SER A 388 -16.68 -13.21 -13.89
N LEU A 389 -15.98 -12.83 -14.96
CA LEU A 389 -15.53 -11.46 -15.20
C LEU A 389 -16.70 -10.48 -15.37
N VAL A 390 -17.69 -10.82 -16.19
CA VAL A 390 -18.85 -9.95 -16.43
C VAL A 390 -19.72 -9.81 -15.17
N GLN A 391 -19.94 -10.91 -14.44
CA GLN A 391 -20.69 -10.89 -13.18
C GLN A 391 -20.04 -10.02 -12.10
N ASN A 392 -18.72 -9.81 -12.18
CA ASN A 392 -17.96 -8.98 -11.25
C ASN A 392 -17.55 -7.61 -11.83
N GLY A 393 -18.26 -7.15 -12.88
CA GLY A 393 -18.19 -5.75 -13.33
C GLY A 393 -17.03 -5.42 -14.26
N ALA A 394 -16.35 -6.41 -14.85
CA ALA A 394 -15.32 -6.18 -15.85
C ALA A 394 -15.91 -5.92 -17.25
N LYS A 395 -15.13 -5.22 -18.08
CA LYS A 395 -15.34 -5.16 -19.54
C LYS A 395 -14.57 -6.29 -20.20
N VAL A 396 -15.25 -7.19 -20.89
CA VAL A 396 -14.70 -8.42 -21.42
C VAL A 396 -14.81 -8.45 -22.93
N TYR A 397 -13.73 -8.83 -23.60
CA TYR A 397 -13.71 -9.18 -25.01
C TYR A 397 -13.55 -10.69 -25.15
N ILE A 398 -14.48 -11.36 -25.80
CA ILE A 398 -14.33 -12.77 -26.16
C ILE A 398 -13.90 -12.90 -27.63
N ALA A 399 -12.92 -13.75 -27.91
CA ALA A 399 -12.41 -13.92 -29.27
C ALA A 399 -12.41 -15.37 -29.73
N SER A 400 -12.98 -15.65 -30.90
CA SER A 400 -12.94 -16.98 -31.52
C SER A 400 -13.29 -16.92 -33.02
N ARG A 401 -13.25 -18.07 -33.71
CA ARG A 401 -13.48 -18.15 -35.16
C ARG A 401 -14.94 -18.18 -35.58
N LYS A 402 -15.83 -18.63 -34.69
CA LYS A 402 -17.24 -18.88 -35.02
C LYS A 402 -18.10 -17.72 -34.55
N GLU A 403 -18.38 -16.79 -35.45
CA GLU A 403 -19.09 -15.55 -35.13
C GLU A 403 -20.47 -15.79 -34.50
N LYS A 404 -21.30 -16.68 -35.06
CA LYS A 404 -22.62 -16.99 -34.50
C LYS A 404 -22.54 -17.42 -33.02
N GLN A 405 -21.55 -18.25 -32.68
CA GLN A 405 -21.33 -18.68 -31.30
C GLN A 405 -20.87 -17.53 -30.40
N LEU A 406 -20.06 -16.61 -30.92
CA LEU A 406 -19.64 -15.41 -30.18
C LEU A 406 -20.82 -14.48 -29.92
N GLN A 407 -21.72 -14.29 -30.89
CA GLN A 407 -22.92 -13.47 -30.72
C GLN A 407 -23.86 -14.05 -29.66
N GLU A 408 -24.10 -15.36 -29.70
CA GLU A 408 -24.89 -16.07 -28.69
C GLU A 408 -24.26 -15.94 -27.29
N ALA A 409 -22.94 -16.16 -27.18
CA ALA A 409 -22.21 -16.03 -25.92
C ALA A 409 -22.19 -14.60 -25.39
N GLN A 410 -21.94 -13.61 -26.25
CA GLN A 410 -21.93 -12.20 -25.88
C GLN A 410 -23.29 -11.77 -25.33
N LYS A 411 -24.39 -12.18 -25.98
CA LYS A 411 -25.74 -11.89 -25.51
C LYS A 411 -25.97 -12.48 -24.12
N ALA A 412 -25.69 -13.76 -23.93
CA ALA A 412 -25.85 -14.44 -22.65
C ALA A 412 -25.02 -13.75 -21.55
N LEU A 413 -23.73 -13.49 -21.80
CA LEU A 413 -22.84 -12.85 -20.83
C LEU A 413 -23.34 -11.47 -20.41
N ASN A 414 -23.83 -10.66 -21.34
CA ASN A 414 -24.36 -9.32 -21.04
C ASN A 414 -25.65 -9.33 -20.20
N GLU A 415 -26.32 -10.48 -20.08
CA GLU A 415 -27.51 -10.66 -19.24
C GLU A 415 -27.15 -11.13 -17.81
N GLU A 416 -25.90 -11.57 -17.57
CA GLU A 416 -25.51 -12.23 -16.31
C GLU A 416 -25.08 -11.26 -15.20
N GLY A 417 -24.68 -10.02 -15.49
CA GLY A 417 -24.21 -9.12 -14.44
C GLY A 417 -23.84 -7.70 -14.89
N PRO A 418 -23.21 -6.91 -13.98
CA PRO A 418 -22.98 -5.48 -14.17
C PRO A 418 -21.84 -5.13 -15.12
N GLY A 419 -21.06 -6.11 -15.56
CA GLY A 419 -20.02 -5.94 -16.56
C GLY A 419 -20.57 -5.85 -17.98
N ARG A 420 -19.67 -5.89 -18.96
CA ARG A 420 -20.05 -5.85 -20.38
C ARG A 420 -19.16 -6.77 -21.19
N CYS A 421 -19.76 -7.55 -22.08
CA CYS A 421 -19.09 -8.39 -23.05
C CYS A 421 -19.21 -7.81 -24.47
N GLU A 422 -18.08 -7.79 -25.19
CA GLU A 422 -17.98 -7.62 -26.63
C GLU A 422 -17.26 -8.80 -27.25
N TYR A 423 -17.34 -8.97 -28.57
CA TYR A 423 -16.59 -10.02 -29.26
C TYR A 423 -15.72 -9.50 -30.40
N ILE A 424 -14.73 -10.32 -30.75
CA ILE A 424 -13.85 -10.15 -31.92
C ILE A 424 -13.75 -11.51 -32.63
N VAL A 425 -14.05 -11.53 -33.93
CA VAL A 425 -13.83 -12.74 -34.74
C VAL A 425 -12.34 -12.85 -35.06
N ALA A 426 -11.73 -13.96 -34.68
CA ALA A 426 -10.29 -14.20 -34.90
C ALA A 426 -9.95 -15.69 -34.98
N ASP A 427 -8.99 -16.04 -35.84
CA ASP A 427 -8.35 -17.35 -35.89
C ASP A 427 -6.93 -17.26 -35.37
N LEU A 428 -6.62 -18.00 -34.30
CA LEU A 428 -5.32 -17.98 -33.65
C LEU A 428 -4.39 -19.12 -34.09
N ALA A 429 -4.75 -19.88 -35.13
CA ALA A 429 -3.92 -20.97 -35.65
C ALA A 429 -2.62 -20.49 -36.34
N SER A 430 -2.43 -19.18 -36.50
CA SER A 430 -1.23 -18.58 -37.10
C SER A 430 -0.83 -17.29 -36.40
N LYS A 431 0.45 -16.88 -36.53
CA LYS A 431 0.93 -15.60 -36.01
C LYS A 431 0.15 -14.42 -36.60
N ALA A 432 -0.09 -14.42 -37.92
CA ALA A 432 -0.84 -13.35 -38.58
C ALA A 432 -2.25 -13.19 -37.99
N GLY A 433 -2.89 -14.30 -37.62
CA GLY A 433 -4.18 -14.26 -36.94
C GLY A 433 -4.11 -13.73 -35.50
N CYS A 434 -3.05 -14.06 -34.76
CA CYS A 434 -2.77 -13.45 -33.46
C CYS A 434 -2.53 -11.94 -33.58
N ASP A 435 -1.70 -11.51 -34.53
CA ASP A 435 -1.40 -10.10 -34.80
C ASP A 435 -2.70 -9.34 -35.13
N ALA A 436 -3.53 -9.91 -36.01
CA ALA A 436 -4.81 -9.32 -36.38
C ALA A 436 -5.77 -9.14 -35.19
N LEU A 437 -5.81 -10.10 -34.25
CA LEU A 437 -6.58 -9.95 -33.01
C LEU A 437 -5.99 -8.88 -32.10
N CYS A 438 -4.66 -8.86 -31.93
CA CYS A 438 -3.98 -7.85 -31.14
C CYS A 438 -4.28 -6.44 -31.67
N ASP A 439 -4.19 -6.23 -32.98
CA ASP A 439 -4.48 -4.95 -33.62
C ASP A 439 -5.95 -4.56 -33.51
N ALA A 440 -6.86 -5.53 -33.67
CA ALA A 440 -8.29 -5.31 -33.47
C ALA A 440 -8.63 -4.89 -32.05
N PHE A 441 -7.95 -5.45 -31.06
CA PHE A 441 -8.10 -5.07 -29.66
C PHE A 441 -7.52 -3.67 -29.39
N LYS A 442 -6.28 -3.40 -29.86
CA LYS A 442 -5.61 -2.09 -29.71
C LYS A 442 -6.39 -0.92 -30.32
N ARG A 443 -7.18 -1.17 -31.36
CA ARG A 443 -8.09 -0.14 -31.94
C ARG A 443 -9.26 0.23 -31.02
N ARG A 444 -9.63 -0.64 -30.08
CA ARG A 444 -10.79 -0.46 -29.19
C ARG A 444 -10.40 -0.03 -27.79
N GLU A 445 -9.22 -0.43 -27.34
CA GLU A 445 -8.75 -0.20 -25.97
C GLU A 445 -7.33 0.33 -25.95
N SER A 446 -7.10 1.29 -25.06
CA SER A 446 -5.75 1.81 -24.82
C SER A 446 -5.00 1.08 -23.70
N LYS A 447 -5.66 0.15 -23.01
CA LYS A 447 -5.16 -0.61 -21.85
C LYS A 447 -5.78 -2.00 -21.82
N LEU A 448 -5.02 -2.99 -21.35
CA LEU A 448 -5.51 -4.34 -21.05
C LEU A 448 -5.12 -4.69 -19.62
N HIS A 449 -6.07 -5.15 -18.80
CA HIS A 449 -5.75 -5.57 -17.44
C HIS A 449 -5.52 -7.08 -17.38
N ILE A 450 -6.32 -7.86 -18.11
CA ILE A 450 -6.35 -9.32 -17.99
C ILE A 450 -6.35 -9.98 -19.38
N LEU A 451 -5.29 -10.70 -19.73
CA LEU A 451 -5.23 -11.58 -20.90
C LEU A 451 -5.45 -13.03 -20.48
N VAL A 452 -6.45 -13.69 -21.08
CA VAL A 452 -6.70 -15.12 -20.89
C VAL A 452 -6.43 -15.88 -22.18
N ASN A 453 -5.34 -16.63 -22.18
CA ASN A 453 -4.98 -17.54 -23.25
C ASN A 453 -5.67 -18.90 -23.03
N ASN A 454 -6.93 -19.00 -23.49
CA ASN A 454 -7.77 -20.18 -23.31
C ASN A 454 -8.04 -20.95 -24.62
N SER A 455 -7.87 -20.34 -25.80
CA SER A 455 -8.04 -21.09 -27.06
C SER A 455 -7.12 -22.31 -27.11
N GLY A 456 -7.67 -23.44 -27.52
CA GLY A 456 -6.91 -24.67 -27.64
C GLY A 456 -7.61 -25.75 -28.45
N ALA A 457 -6.84 -26.76 -28.83
CA ALA A 457 -7.30 -27.95 -29.53
C ALA A 457 -6.66 -29.20 -28.92
N THR A 458 -7.28 -30.34 -29.18
CA THR A 458 -6.77 -31.67 -28.86
C THR A 458 -6.93 -32.58 -30.07
N TRP A 459 -6.11 -33.62 -30.15
CA TRP A 459 -6.20 -34.64 -31.19
C TRP A 459 -5.81 -36.00 -30.61
N GLY A 460 -6.65 -37.02 -30.84
CA GLY A 460 -6.40 -38.40 -30.44
C GLY A 460 -6.12 -39.28 -31.66
N ALA A 461 -5.01 -40.01 -31.66
CA ALA A 461 -4.69 -40.99 -32.69
C ALA A 461 -3.73 -42.06 -32.16
N SER A 462 -3.55 -43.16 -32.93
CA SER A 462 -2.58 -44.20 -32.59
C SER A 462 -1.16 -43.64 -32.56
N TRP A 463 -0.30 -44.22 -31.71
CA TRP A 463 1.14 -43.96 -31.70
C TRP A 463 1.77 -44.21 -33.07
N ASP A 464 1.40 -45.34 -33.70
CA ASP A 464 2.07 -45.83 -34.92
C ASP A 464 1.83 -44.95 -36.15
N ASN A 465 0.77 -44.13 -36.13
CA ASN A 465 0.42 -43.24 -37.24
C ASN A 465 -0.29 -41.98 -36.74
N PHE A 466 0.44 -41.18 -35.96
CA PHE A 466 -0.06 -39.89 -35.50
C PHE A 466 -0.01 -38.85 -36.63
N PRO A 467 -1.13 -38.20 -37.00
CA PRO A 467 -1.15 -37.28 -38.13
C PRO A 467 -0.41 -35.97 -37.81
N GLU A 468 0.58 -35.63 -38.63
CA GLU A 468 1.42 -34.45 -38.46
C GLU A 468 0.60 -33.15 -38.56
N LYS A 469 -0.10 -32.93 -39.69
CA LYS A 469 -0.78 -31.65 -39.96
C LYS A 469 -1.99 -31.41 -39.05
N GLU A 470 -2.91 -32.37 -38.97
CA GLU A 470 -4.15 -32.22 -38.21
C GLU A 470 -3.94 -32.39 -36.70
N GLY A 471 -3.00 -33.26 -36.31
CA GLY A 471 -2.77 -33.67 -34.94
C GLY A 471 -1.61 -32.95 -34.26
N TRP A 472 -0.45 -32.86 -34.89
CA TRP A 472 0.75 -32.30 -34.25
C TRP A 472 0.85 -30.79 -34.45
N ASP A 473 0.98 -30.35 -35.70
CA ASP A 473 1.21 -28.96 -36.08
C ASP A 473 0.10 -28.04 -35.61
N ARG A 474 -1.15 -28.44 -35.87
CA ARG A 474 -2.33 -27.66 -35.48
C ARG A 474 -2.44 -27.50 -33.96
N VAL A 475 -2.16 -28.56 -33.19
CA VAL A 475 -2.23 -28.52 -31.72
C VAL A 475 -1.13 -27.64 -31.17
N MET A 476 0.11 -27.79 -31.63
CA MET A 476 1.22 -26.95 -31.19
C MET A 476 1.06 -25.47 -31.60
N ALA A 477 0.55 -25.23 -32.80
CA ALA A 477 0.26 -23.87 -33.28
C ALA A 477 -0.79 -23.16 -32.42
N LEU A 478 -1.89 -23.84 -32.07
CA LEU A 478 -2.96 -23.22 -31.30
C LEU A 478 -2.72 -23.24 -29.78
N ASN A 479 -2.08 -24.26 -29.22
CA ASN A 479 -1.94 -24.35 -27.76
C ASN A 479 -0.70 -23.61 -27.25
N VAL A 480 0.37 -23.54 -28.04
CA VAL A 480 1.67 -23.00 -27.59
C VAL A 480 1.99 -21.71 -28.32
N LYS A 481 2.05 -21.76 -29.65
CA LYS A 481 2.51 -20.63 -30.47
C LYS A 481 1.60 -19.40 -30.33
N SER A 482 0.29 -19.58 -30.35
CA SER A 482 -0.64 -18.45 -30.24
C SER A 482 -0.53 -17.75 -28.89
N LEU A 483 -0.34 -18.49 -27.80
CA LEU A 483 -0.22 -17.96 -26.45
C LEU A 483 0.98 -17.01 -26.34
N PHE A 484 2.13 -17.41 -26.88
CA PHE A 484 3.31 -16.55 -26.94
C PHE A 484 3.03 -15.25 -27.70
N TYR A 485 2.46 -15.35 -28.92
CA TYR A 485 2.24 -14.17 -29.77
C TYR A 485 1.13 -13.26 -29.24
N MET A 486 0.09 -13.80 -28.62
CA MET A 486 -0.94 -12.98 -27.96
C MET A 486 -0.36 -12.20 -26.78
N THR A 487 0.41 -12.87 -25.91
CA THR A 487 1.05 -12.20 -24.76
C THR A 487 2.06 -11.17 -25.21
N SER A 488 2.95 -11.51 -26.15
CA SER A 488 3.94 -10.58 -26.69
C SER A 488 3.28 -9.38 -27.37
N GLY A 489 2.28 -9.61 -28.24
CA GLY A 489 1.61 -8.56 -29.00
C GLY A 489 0.79 -7.58 -28.15
N LEU A 490 0.34 -8.00 -26.97
CA LEU A 490 -0.45 -7.18 -26.02
C LEU A 490 0.35 -6.70 -24.80
N SER A 491 1.64 -7.03 -24.72
CA SER A 491 2.48 -6.70 -23.56
C SER A 491 2.47 -5.21 -23.23
N GLU A 492 2.52 -4.32 -24.22
CA GLU A 492 2.48 -2.86 -23.98
C GLU A 492 1.18 -2.41 -23.29
N LEU A 493 0.03 -2.98 -23.69
CA LEU A 493 -1.26 -2.65 -23.09
C LEU A 493 -1.41 -3.23 -21.69
N LEU A 494 -0.81 -4.40 -21.43
CA LEU A 494 -0.76 -5.04 -20.12
C LEU A 494 0.09 -4.27 -19.10
N GLN A 495 1.14 -3.59 -19.57
CA GLN A 495 2.05 -2.80 -18.74
C GLN A 495 1.51 -1.42 -18.39
N LYS A 496 0.56 -0.92 -19.19
CA LYS A 496 0.11 0.46 -19.08
C LYS A 496 -0.54 0.72 -17.71
N ASP A 497 0.05 1.62 -16.94
CA ASP A 497 -0.32 1.95 -15.55
C ASP A 497 -0.34 0.74 -14.59
N ALA A 498 0.38 -0.35 -14.92
CA ALA A 498 0.55 -1.49 -14.03
C ALA A 498 1.57 -1.15 -12.94
N THR A 499 1.34 -1.67 -11.73
CA THR A 499 2.24 -1.49 -10.58
C THR A 499 2.50 -2.83 -9.90
N ALA A 500 3.41 -2.86 -8.91
CA ALA A 500 3.63 -4.06 -8.10
C ALA A 500 2.36 -4.49 -7.32
N LEU A 501 1.48 -3.55 -6.96
CA LEU A 501 0.24 -3.81 -6.21
C LEU A 501 -0.96 -4.08 -7.13
N ASP A 502 -0.97 -3.53 -8.35
CA ASP A 502 -1.96 -3.81 -9.38
C ASP A 502 -1.31 -4.16 -10.74
N PRO A 503 -0.68 -5.36 -10.86
CA PRO A 503 -0.01 -5.75 -12.10
C PRO A 503 -0.96 -5.94 -13.30
N GLY A 504 -0.43 -5.98 -14.52
CA GLY A 504 -1.10 -6.64 -15.64
C GLY A 504 -1.20 -8.15 -15.37
N ARG A 505 -2.27 -8.81 -15.84
CA ARG A 505 -2.51 -10.23 -15.56
C ARG A 505 -2.53 -11.05 -16.85
N VAL A 506 -1.72 -12.09 -16.93
CA VAL A 506 -1.79 -13.11 -17.98
C VAL A 506 -2.11 -14.46 -17.33
N VAL A 507 -3.22 -15.07 -17.74
CA VAL A 507 -3.63 -16.40 -17.30
C VAL A 507 -3.68 -17.35 -18.49
N ASN A 508 -2.86 -18.38 -18.44
CA ASN A 508 -2.78 -19.43 -19.45
C ASN A 508 -3.61 -20.64 -19.01
N ILE A 509 -4.54 -21.09 -19.85
CA ILE A 509 -5.31 -22.31 -19.55
C ILE A 509 -4.55 -23.52 -20.10
N SER A 510 -3.88 -24.23 -19.20
CA SER A 510 -3.13 -25.44 -19.48
C SER A 510 -4.04 -26.67 -19.29
N SER A 511 -3.52 -27.76 -18.70
CA SER A 511 -4.26 -28.96 -18.29
C SER A 511 -3.41 -29.82 -17.36
N VAL A 512 -4.04 -30.61 -16.48
CA VAL A 512 -3.33 -31.67 -15.75
C VAL A 512 -2.66 -32.70 -16.67
N ALA A 513 -3.16 -32.86 -17.90
CA ALA A 513 -2.54 -33.69 -18.94
C ALA A 513 -1.11 -33.25 -19.31
N GLY A 514 -0.75 -31.97 -19.06
CA GLY A 514 0.61 -31.48 -19.22
C GLY A 514 1.60 -31.96 -18.13
N LYS A 515 1.10 -32.65 -17.11
CA LYS A 515 1.88 -33.30 -16.05
C LYS A 515 1.70 -34.83 -16.04
N ASP A 516 0.81 -35.36 -16.88
CA ASP A 516 0.51 -36.78 -16.92
C ASP A 516 1.47 -37.51 -17.87
N PRO A 517 2.15 -38.59 -17.40
CA PRO A 517 3.02 -39.39 -18.25
C PRO A 517 2.23 -40.34 -19.18
N ILE A 518 0.91 -40.48 -18.98
CA ILE A 518 0.05 -41.38 -19.73
C ILE A 518 -0.75 -40.59 -20.78
N ALA A 519 -0.49 -40.87 -22.06
CA ALA A 519 -1.21 -40.25 -23.17
C ALA A 519 -2.34 -41.13 -23.75
N GLN A 520 -2.25 -42.46 -23.60
CA GLN A 520 -3.23 -43.45 -24.11
C GLN A 520 -4.20 -43.92 -23.03
N ASP A 521 -5.29 -44.56 -23.46
CA ASP A 521 -6.31 -45.17 -22.59
C ASP A 521 -6.88 -44.23 -21.52
N THR A 522 -6.89 -42.94 -21.85
CA THR A 522 -7.58 -41.93 -21.05
C THR A 522 -9.08 -41.98 -21.38
N GLY A 523 -9.94 -41.66 -20.41
CA GLY A 523 -11.39 -41.54 -20.64
C GLY A 523 -11.79 -40.42 -21.62
N LEU A 524 -10.82 -39.73 -22.21
CA LEU A 524 -10.97 -38.60 -23.12
C LEU A 524 -10.53 -38.90 -24.56
N ALA A 525 -10.04 -40.12 -24.84
CA ALA A 525 -9.70 -40.60 -26.18
C ALA A 525 -10.40 -41.94 -26.48
N ASN A 526 -10.39 -42.38 -27.75
CA ASN A 526 -10.81 -43.75 -28.07
C ASN A 526 -9.80 -44.77 -27.53
N LYS A 527 -10.24 -46.01 -27.36
CA LYS A 527 -9.36 -47.14 -27.06
C LYS A 527 -8.20 -47.19 -28.06
N ASP A 528 -6.99 -47.43 -27.56
CA ASP A 528 -5.73 -47.50 -28.33
C ASP A 528 -5.27 -46.16 -28.97
N GLN A 529 -5.99 -45.06 -28.74
CA GLN A 529 -5.59 -43.71 -29.17
C GLN A 529 -5.01 -42.90 -28.02
N GLY A 530 -3.97 -42.13 -28.32
CA GLY A 530 -3.31 -41.25 -27.35
C GLY A 530 -3.44 -39.77 -27.67
N LEU A 531 -3.41 -38.94 -26.63
CA LEU A 531 -3.43 -37.47 -26.67
C LEU A 531 -2.02 -36.89 -26.76
N TRP A 532 -1.17 -37.47 -27.60
CA TRP A 532 0.28 -37.23 -27.64
C TRP A 532 0.66 -35.76 -27.76
N SER A 533 0.23 -35.09 -28.84
CA SER A 533 0.53 -33.68 -29.06
C SER A 533 -0.15 -32.77 -28.03
N TYR A 534 -1.29 -33.18 -27.48
CA TYR A 534 -2.01 -32.40 -26.48
C TYR A 534 -1.24 -32.36 -25.15
N ASN A 535 -0.86 -33.51 -24.60
CA ASN A 535 -0.07 -33.60 -23.37
C ASN A 535 1.24 -32.80 -23.51
N THR A 536 1.97 -33.02 -24.61
CA THR A 536 3.21 -32.27 -24.92
C THR A 536 2.97 -30.77 -25.00
N SER A 537 1.90 -30.33 -25.69
CA SER A 537 1.60 -28.90 -25.81
C SER A 537 1.28 -28.25 -24.46
N LYS A 538 0.57 -28.95 -23.57
CA LYS A 538 0.22 -28.43 -22.24
C LYS A 538 1.42 -28.42 -21.29
N ALA A 539 2.33 -29.39 -21.40
CA ALA A 539 3.64 -29.33 -20.74
C ALA A 539 4.47 -28.13 -21.22
N ALA A 540 4.49 -27.85 -22.53
CA ALA A 540 5.16 -26.69 -23.10
C ALA A 540 4.53 -25.36 -22.60
N VAL A 541 3.20 -25.28 -22.49
CA VAL A 541 2.51 -24.10 -21.92
C VAL A 541 2.93 -23.85 -20.48
N ASN A 542 3.10 -24.90 -19.66
CA ASN A 542 3.57 -24.75 -18.27
C ASN A 542 4.98 -24.12 -18.28
N HIS A 543 5.93 -24.70 -19.01
CA HIS A 543 7.28 -24.13 -19.05
C HIS A 543 7.34 -22.70 -19.62
N LEU A 544 6.55 -22.43 -20.66
CA LEU A 544 6.43 -21.11 -21.26
C LEU A 544 5.84 -20.09 -20.29
N THR A 545 4.91 -20.49 -19.41
CA THR A 545 4.34 -19.64 -18.35
C THR A 545 5.44 -19.14 -17.41
N THR A 546 6.29 -20.03 -16.90
CA THR A 546 7.43 -19.65 -16.05
C THR A 546 8.41 -18.73 -16.78
N THR A 547 8.72 -19.03 -18.04
CA THR A 547 9.63 -18.22 -18.86
C THR A 547 9.11 -16.79 -19.04
N MET A 548 7.83 -16.64 -19.38
CA MET A 548 7.21 -15.32 -19.53
C MET A 548 7.03 -14.60 -18.20
N ALA A 549 6.76 -15.31 -17.10
CA ALA A 549 6.63 -14.73 -15.77
C ALA A 549 7.89 -13.95 -15.36
N VAL A 550 9.06 -14.58 -15.49
CA VAL A 550 10.35 -13.92 -15.19
C VAL A 550 10.61 -12.76 -16.16
N THR A 551 10.31 -12.95 -17.45
CA THR A 551 10.54 -11.94 -18.48
C THR A 551 9.68 -10.68 -18.27
N LEU A 552 8.45 -10.84 -17.78
CA LEU A 552 7.47 -9.76 -17.67
C LEU A 552 7.32 -9.19 -16.25
N ALA A 553 7.88 -9.82 -15.22
CA ALA A 553 7.84 -9.33 -13.84
C ALA A 553 8.44 -7.93 -13.65
N PRO A 554 9.60 -7.56 -14.25
CA PRO A 554 10.13 -6.19 -14.17
C PRO A 554 9.22 -5.14 -14.83
N LYS A 555 8.23 -5.59 -15.59
CA LYS A 555 7.25 -4.77 -16.29
C LYS A 555 5.88 -4.78 -15.58
N PHE A 556 5.84 -5.25 -14.34
CA PHE A 556 4.63 -5.36 -13.52
C PHE A 556 3.53 -6.18 -14.19
N VAL A 557 3.88 -7.30 -14.84
CA VAL A 557 2.91 -8.24 -15.40
C VAL A 557 3.13 -9.62 -14.82
N THR A 558 2.10 -10.19 -14.21
CA THR A 558 2.13 -11.57 -13.72
C THR A 558 1.67 -12.54 -14.80
N VAL A 559 2.27 -13.73 -14.81
CA VAL A 559 1.93 -14.78 -15.77
C VAL A 559 1.76 -16.10 -15.03
N ASN A 560 0.55 -16.63 -14.98
CA ASN A 560 0.22 -17.88 -14.29
C ASN A 560 -0.51 -18.85 -15.21
N ALA A 561 -0.49 -20.14 -14.85
CA ALA A 561 -1.27 -21.17 -15.52
C ALA A 561 -2.27 -21.82 -14.56
N ILE A 562 -3.50 -21.98 -15.04
CA ILE A 562 -4.49 -22.89 -14.43
C ILE A 562 -4.39 -24.20 -15.21
N LEU A 563 -4.33 -25.32 -14.49
CA LEU A 563 -4.26 -26.68 -15.03
C LEU A 563 -5.56 -27.41 -14.68
N PRO A 564 -6.61 -27.33 -15.52
CA PRO A 564 -7.87 -27.97 -15.23
C PRO A 564 -7.79 -29.48 -15.42
N GLY A 565 -8.53 -30.21 -14.58
CA GLY A 565 -8.97 -31.57 -14.82
C GLY A 565 -10.16 -31.62 -15.78
N VAL A 566 -11.11 -32.52 -15.54
CA VAL A 566 -12.30 -32.65 -16.38
C VAL A 566 -13.33 -31.58 -16.00
N TYR A 567 -13.66 -30.70 -16.94
CA TYR A 567 -14.75 -29.72 -16.85
C TYR A 567 -15.76 -29.92 -17.99
N PRO A 568 -17.07 -29.64 -17.79
CA PRO A 568 -18.06 -29.65 -18.85
C PRO A 568 -17.73 -28.67 -19.99
N SER A 569 -17.49 -29.19 -21.19
CA SER A 569 -17.21 -28.39 -22.38
C SER A 569 -17.47 -29.19 -23.66
N LYS A 570 -17.42 -28.53 -24.83
CA LYS A 570 -17.46 -29.24 -26.13
C LYS A 570 -16.30 -30.24 -26.30
N MET A 571 -15.13 -29.96 -25.71
CA MET A 571 -13.95 -30.82 -25.82
C MET A 571 -14.10 -32.11 -25.00
N THR A 572 -14.77 -32.03 -23.85
CA THR A 572 -15.00 -33.17 -22.94
C THR A 572 -16.34 -33.87 -23.18
N ALA A 573 -17.19 -33.33 -24.06
CA ALA A 573 -18.52 -33.85 -24.37
C ALA A 573 -18.51 -35.34 -24.77
N PHE A 574 -17.47 -35.80 -25.47
CA PHE A 574 -17.30 -37.21 -25.82
C PHE A 574 -17.24 -38.11 -24.58
N GLY A 575 -16.40 -37.75 -23.59
CA GLY A 575 -16.29 -38.50 -22.33
C GLY A 575 -17.59 -38.47 -21.52
N PHE A 576 -18.24 -37.30 -21.41
CA PHE A 576 -19.53 -37.17 -20.71
C PHE A 576 -20.64 -38.00 -21.36
N SER A 577 -20.71 -38.02 -22.69
CA SER A 577 -21.74 -38.79 -23.42
C SER A 577 -21.61 -40.30 -23.25
N LYS A 578 -20.40 -40.79 -22.95
CA LYS A 578 -20.14 -42.23 -22.79
C LYS A 578 -20.18 -42.68 -21.33
N ALA A 579 -19.73 -41.84 -20.38
CA ALA A 579 -19.48 -42.31 -19.02
C ALA A 579 -19.40 -41.19 -17.96
N ALA A 580 -20.39 -40.28 -17.91
CA ALA A 580 -20.41 -39.17 -16.94
C ALA A 580 -20.21 -39.63 -15.47
N ASP A 581 -20.93 -40.66 -15.03
CA ASP A 581 -20.81 -41.20 -13.68
C ASP A 581 -19.45 -41.85 -13.42
N ALA A 582 -18.86 -42.49 -14.43
CA ALA A 582 -17.54 -43.10 -14.30
C ALA A 582 -16.44 -42.03 -14.21
N LEU A 583 -16.58 -40.94 -14.97
CA LEU A 583 -15.70 -39.77 -14.87
C LEU A 583 -15.79 -39.15 -13.47
N ALA A 584 -16.99 -38.96 -12.92
CA ALA A 584 -17.15 -38.45 -11.56
C ALA A 584 -16.50 -39.38 -10.51
N LYS A 585 -16.73 -40.69 -10.62
CA LYS A 585 -16.16 -41.71 -9.72
C LYS A 585 -14.64 -41.86 -9.82
N SER A 586 -14.04 -41.49 -10.95
CA SER A 586 -12.58 -41.51 -11.10
C SER A 586 -11.89 -40.31 -10.44
N HIS A 587 -12.64 -39.32 -9.94
CA HIS A 587 -12.10 -38.18 -9.20
C HIS A 587 -12.25 -38.43 -7.69
N PRO A 588 -11.19 -38.19 -6.87
CA PRO A 588 -11.27 -38.34 -5.41
C PRO A 588 -12.40 -37.53 -4.77
N MET A 589 -12.69 -36.34 -5.29
CA MET A 589 -13.80 -35.50 -4.81
C MET A 589 -15.19 -35.99 -5.27
N GLY A 590 -15.29 -37.12 -5.98
CA GLY A 590 -16.54 -37.73 -6.43
C GLY A 590 -17.31 -36.93 -7.48
N ARG A 591 -16.72 -35.87 -8.03
CA ARG A 591 -17.31 -35.01 -9.06
C ARG A 591 -16.26 -34.43 -10.00
N VAL A 592 -16.71 -34.02 -11.18
CA VAL A 592 -15.95 -33.20 -12.12
C VAL A 592 -15.96 -31.72 -11.70
N GLY A 593 -15.12 -30.92 -12.33
CA GLY A 593 -15.08 -29.46 -12.11
C GLY A 593 -16.36 -28.77 -12.56
N ALA A 594 -16.74 -27.70 -11.85
CA ALA A 594 -17.90 -26.87 -12.09
C ALA A 594 -17.49 -25.41 -12.39
N PRO A 595 -18.37 -24.59 -12.99
CA PRO A 595 -18.08 -23.17 -13.25
C PRO A 595 -17.59 -22.40 -12.03
N THR A 596 -18.10 -22.71 -10.83
CA THR A 596 -17.69 -22.09 -9.57
C THR A 596 -16.25 -22.40 -9.18
N ASP A 597 -15.75 -23.61 -9.45
CA ASP A 597 -14.36 -23.99 -9.16
C ASP A 597 -13.39 -23.20 -10.04
N MET A 598 -13.74 -23.03 -11.32
CA MET A 598 -12.96 -22.22 -12.26
C MET A 598 -13.01 -20.75 -11.89
N ALA A 599 -14.21 -20.22 -11.61
CA ALA A 599 -14.43 -18.81 -11.28
C ALA A 599 -13.67 -18.40 -10.01
N GLY A 600 -13.73 -19.20 -8.94
CA GLY A 600 -13.06 -18.89 -7.67
C GLY A 600 -11.55 -18.78 -7.82
N LEU A 601 -10.91 -19.78 -8.44
CA LEU A 601 -9.47 -19.75 -8.68
C LEU A 601 -9.06 -18.64 -9.66
N PHE A 602 -9.83 -18.46 -10.73
CA PHE A 602 -9.54 -17.43 -11.73
C PHE A 602 -9.61 -16.02 -11.13
N LEU A 603 -10.68 -15.69 -10.40
CA LEU A 603 -10.85 -14.39 -9.76
C LEU A 603 -9.73 -14.11 -8.75
N PHE A 604 -9.36 -15.10 -7.94
CA PHE A 604 -8.21 -14.99 -7.04
C PHE A 604 -6.94 -14.55 -7.77
N LEU A 605 -6.59 -15.20 -8.90
CA LEU A 605 -5.36 -14.90 -9.62
C LEU A 605 -5.35 -13.51 -10.28
N VAL A 606 -6.51 -12.97 -10.64
CA VAL A 606 -6.59 -11.72 -11.40
C VAL A 606 -7.00 -10.50 -10.56
N SER A 607 -7.34 -10.71 -9.28
CA SER A 607 -7.68 -9.66 -8.32
C SER A 607 -6.45 -9.17 -7.53
N PRO A 608 -6.61 -8.20 -6.61
CA PRO A 608 -5.56 -7.82 -5.67
C PRO A 608 -5.01 -8.99 -4.85
N GLY A 609 -5.86 -9.93 -4.45
CA GLY A 609 -5.45 -11.13 -3.70
C GLY A 609 -4.42 -12.02 -4.42
N GLY A 610 -4.34 -11.96 -5.75
CA GLY A 610 -3.35 -12.67 -6.57
C GLY A 610 -2.18 -11.81 -7.05
N ALA A 611 -2.05 -10.55 -6.59
CA ALA A 611 -1.07 -9.60 -7.12
C ALA A 611 0.38 -10.07 -6.96
N HIS A 612 0.68 -10.86 -5.93
CA HIS A 612 2.01 -11.37 -5.66
C HIS A 612 2.25 -12.80 -6.19
N ILE A 613 1.39 -13.32 -7.06
CA ILE A 613 1.53 -14.66 -7.64
C ILE A 613 1.94 -14.54 -9.11
N THR A 614 3.11 -15.07 -9.46
CA THR A 614 3.58 -15.16 -10.85
C THR A 614 4.39 -16.44 -11.07
N GLY A 615 4.32 -17.02 -12.27
CA GLY A 615 4.99 -18.27 -12.62
C GLY A 615 4.34 -19.54 -12.08
N ALA A 616 3.16 -19.43 -11.44
CA ALA A 616 2.51 -20.56 -10.79
C ALA A 616 1.77 -21.48 -11.78
N HIS A 617 1.75 -22.79 -11.48
CA HIS A 617 1.01 -23.83 -12.21
C HIS A 617 -0.01 -24.52 -11.29
N ILE A 618 -1.21 -23.96 -11.21
CA ILE A 618 -2.21 -24.35 -10.21
C ILE A 618 -3.16 -25.39 -10.78
N GLU A 619 -3.18 -26.58 -10.17
CA GLU A 619 -4.09 -27.68 -10.54
C GLU A 619 -5.49 -27.42 -9.99
N THR A 620 -6.51 -27.66 -10.82
CA THR A 620 -7.92 -27.64 -10.41
C THR A 620 -8.64 -28.85 -11.01
N ASP A 621 -8.46 -30.00 -10.37
CA ASP A 621 -8.85 -31.30 -10.92
C ASP A 621 -9.50 -32.24 -9.89
N GLY A 622 -9.82 -31.72 -8.71
CA GLY A 622 -10.39 -32.51 -7.62
C GLY A 622 -9.51 -33.69 -7.16
N GLY A 623 -8.20 -33.61 -7.37
CA GLY A 623 -7.23 -34.64 -7.01
C GLY A 623 -7.08 -35.78 -8.01
N SER A 624 -7.73 -35.71 -9.19
CA SER A 624 -7.74 -36.78 -10.19
C SER A 624 -6.34 -37.24 -10.62
N ARG A 625 -5.39 -36.32 -10.72
CA ARG A 625 -4.01 -36.56 -11.16
C ARG A 625 -3.17 -37.27 -10.11
N ILE A 626 -3.38 -36.94 -8.84
CA ILE A 626 -2.60 -37.50 -7.72
C ILE A 626 -3.19 -38.78 -7.15
N SER A 627 -4.42 -39.14 -7.51
CA SER A 627 -4.99 -40.41 -7.13
C SER A 627 -4.42 -41.55 -7.97
N GLY A 628 -3.49 -42.32 -7.40
CA GLY A 628 -3.24 -43.69 -7.85
C GLY A 628 -4.54 -44.47 -7.66
N ARG A 629 -5.13 -44.96 -8.76
CA ARG A 629 -6.42 -45.69 -8.83
C ARG A 629 -6.97 -46.17 -7.48
N GLY A 630 -7.99 -45.45 -7.00
CA GLY A 630 -8.92 -45.92 -5.98
C GLY A 630 -8.79 -45.23 -4.63
N TYR A 631 -9.73 -44.33 -4.33
CA TYR A 631 -10.61 -44.44 -3.16
C TYR A 631 -11.85 -43.59 -3.43
N SER A 632 -13.03 -44.18 -3.33
CA SER A 632 -14.29 -43.47 -3.11
C SER A 632 -14.93 -44.09 -1.87
N LYS A 633 -15.07 -43.26 -0.83
CA LYS A 633 -16.15 -43.32 0.14
C LYS A 633 -16.56 -41.89 0.46
N LEU A 634 -17.29 -41.29 -0.45
CA LEU A 634 -18.37 -40.35 -0.14
C LEU A 634 -19.66 -41.00 -0.63
#